data_AF-A0A924FAF0-F1
#
_entry.id   AF-A0A924FAF0-F1
#
_cell.length_a   1.000
_cell.length_b   1.000
_cell.length_c   1.000
_cell.angle_alpha   90.00
_cell.angle_beta   90.00
_cell.angle_gamma   90.00
#
_symmetry.space_group_name_H-M   'P 1'
#
loop_
_entity.id
_entity.type
_entity.pdbx_description
1 polymer ?
#
loop_
_entity_poly.entity_id
_entity_poly.type
_entity_poly.pdbx_seq_one_letter_code
_entity_poly.pdbx_strand_id
1 'polypeptide(L)' 'MNVEKEKLLAASEAVKLIQNGQTIGLGTGSTVYYAIKEIGELVKQGLKIRCVSTSVKTSELATKLGIPTFRYK' A
#
# COMPACT_ATOMS: atom_id res chain seq x y z
N MET A 1 22.27 -10.76 -7.17
CA MET A 1 20.89 -10.43 -6.72
C MET A 1 20.75 -8.92 -6.67
N ASN A 2 19.67 -8.36 -7.20
CA ASN A 2 19.38 -6.93 -7.10
C ASN A 2 18.24 -6.76 -6.10
N VAL A 3 18.60 -6.38 -4.88
CA VAL A 3 17.69 -6.30 -3.73
C VAL A 3 16.51 -5.36 -4.00
N GLU A 4 16.71 -4.26 -4.71
CA GLU A 4 15.61 -3.33 -5.03
C GLU A 4 14.61 -3.95 -6.02
N LYS A 5 15.11 -4.75 -6.97
CA LYS A 5 14.26 -5.50 -7.90
C LYS A 5 13.44 -6.56 -7.17
N GLU A 6 14.04 -7.27 -6.22
CA GLU A 6 13.35 -8.28 -5.40
C GLU A 6 12.25 -7.65 -4.54
N LYS A 7 12.51 -6.49 -3.94
CA LYS A 7 11.50 -5.72 -3.20
C LYS A 7 10.34 -5.29 -4.08
N LEU A 8 10.62 -4.78 -5.27
CA LEU A 8 9.60 -4.35 -6.23
C LEU A 8 8.72 -5.54 -6.65
N LEU A 9 9.32 -6.69 -6.99
CA LEU A 9 8.60 -7.88 -7.40
C LEU A 9 7.70 -8.42 -6.28
N ALA A 10 8.23 -8.52 -5.07
CA ALA A 10 7.46 -8.95 -3.90
C ALA A 10 6.28 -8.02 -3.61
N ALA A 11 6.50 -6.70 -3.72
CA ALA A 11 5.44 -5.71 -3.53
C ALA A 11 4.35 -5.83 -4.60
N SER A 12 4.71 -5.91 -5.88
CA SER A 12 3.73 -5.99 -6.96
C SER A 12 2.90 -7.27 -6.90
N GLU A 13 3.52 -8.40 -6.56
CA GLU A 13 2.78 -9.65 -6.39
C GLU A 13 1.80 -9.58 -5.22
N ALA A 14 2.18 -8.95 -4.10
CA ALA A 14 1.28 -8.73 -2.98
C ALA A 14 0.09 -7.83 -3.35
N VAL A 15 0.30 -6.81 -4.18
CA VAL A 15 -0.75 -5.88 -4.61
C VAL A 15 -1.79 -6.55 -5.49
N LYS A 16 -1.41 -7.52 -6.32
CA LYS A 16 -2.35 -8.30 -7.15
C LYS A 16 -3.36 -9.11 -6.35
N LEU A 17 -3.05 -9.46 -5.11
CA LEU A 17 -3.94 -10.22 -4.22
C LEU A 17 -5.06 -9.35 -3.62
N ILE A 18 -4.98 -8.03 -3.80
CA ILE A 18 -5.93 -7.08 -3.23
C ILE A 18 -7.24 -7.09 -4.03
N GLN A 19 -8.35 -7.14 -3.29
CA GLN A 19 -9.70 -7.09 -3.86
C GLN A 19 -10.49 -5.89 -3.34
N ASN A 20 -11.48 -5.48 -4.13
CA ASN A 20 -12.41 -4.42 -3.75
C ASN A 20 -13.13 -4.75 -2.43
N GLY A 21 -13.29 -3.75 -1.57
CA GLY A 21 -13.93 -3.84 -0.26
C GLY A 21 -12.99 -4.30 0.86
N GLN A 22 -11.77 -4.72 0.56
CA GLN A 22 -10.84 -5.20 1.58
C GLN A 22 -10.30 -4.08 2.47
N THR A 23 -9.92 -4.49 3.68
CA THR A 23 -9.21 -3.67 4.65
C THR A 23 -7.79 -4.18 4.77
N ILE A 24 -6.81 -3.31 4.52
CA ILE A 24 -5.41 -3.69 4.35
C ILE A 24 -4.55 -3.05 5.44
N GLY A 25 -3.72 -3.87 6.09
CA GLY A 25 -2.66 -3.39 6.97
C GLY A 25 -1.44 -2.95 6.17
N LEU A 26 -1.08 -1.68 6.25
CA LEU A 26 0.15 -1.13 5.67
C LEU A 26 1.26 -1.17 6.72
N GLY A 27 2.27 -2.00 6.45
CA GLY A 27 3.50 -2.08 7.25
C GLY A 27 4.42 -0.86 7.07
N THR A 28 5.67 -1.01 7.50
CA THR A 28 6.72 0.01 7.31
C THR A 28 7.93 -0.63 6.64
N GLY A 29 8.61 0.11 5.74
CA GLY A 29 9.86 -0.32 5.12
C GLY A 29 9.98 0.04 3.64
N SER A 30 11.16 -0.13 3.06
CA SER A 30 11.44 0.17 1.65
C SER A 30 10.64 -0.71 0.68
N THR A 31 10.27 -1.94 1.07
CA THR A 31 9.45 -2.83 0.24
C THR A 31 8.00 -2.36 0.18
N VAL A 32 7.45 -2.01 1.35
CA VAL A 32 6.06 -1.53 1.47
C VAL A 32 5.85 -0.21 0.71
N TYR A 33 6.89 0.62 0.61
CA TYR A 33 6.87 1.84 -0.21
C TYR A 33 6.43 1.58 -1.67
N TYR A 34 6.91 0.50 -2.28
CA TYR A 34 6.51 0.12 -3.64
C TYR A 34 5.04 -0.31 -3.70
N ALA A 35 4.60 -1.13 -2.74
CA ALA A 35 3.21 -1.58 -2.67
C ALA A 35 2.25 -0.39 -2.51
N ILE A 36 2.57 0.58 -1.65
CA ILE A 36 1.71 1.76 -1.42
C ILE A 36 1.60 2.60 -2.70
N LYS A 37 2.69 2.76 -3.47
CA LYS A 37 2.63 3.46 -4.76
C LYS A 37 1.69 2.78 -5.74
N GLU A 38 1.83 1.47 -5.91
CA GLU A 38 1.01 0.70 -6.86
C GLU A 38 -0.46 0.65 -6.43
N ILE A 39 -0.72 0.47 -5.13
CA ILE A 39 -2.07 0.58 -4.56
C ILE A 39 -2.66 1.96 -4.83
N GLY A 40 -1.88 3.03 -4.66
CA GLY A 40 -2.33 4.40 -4.93
C GLY A 40 -2.80 4.57 -6.38
N GLU A 41 -2.05 4.02 -7.33
CA GLU A 41 -2.45 4.03 -8.74
C GLU A 41 -3.72 3.20 -8.99
N LEU A 42 -3.86 2.02 -8.37
CA LEU A 42 -5.08 1.22 -8.48
C LEU A 42 -6.30 1.93 -7.87
N VAL A 43 -6.13 2.62 -6.75
CA VAL A 43 -7.20 3.41 -6.12
C VAL A 43 -7.66 4.53 -7.04
N LYS A 44 -6.73 5.22 -7.72
CA LYS A 44 -7.08 6.20 -8.77
C LYS A 44 -7.82 5.57 -9.94
N GLN A 45 -7.52 4.32 -10.28
CA GLN A 45 -8.22 3.54 -11.30
C GLN A 45 -9.57 2.96 -10.83
N GLY A 46 -9.96 3.19 -9.58
CA GLY A 46 -11.26 2.80 -9.04
C GLY A 46 -11.24 1.62 -8.06
N LEU A 47 -10.06 1.14 -7.65
CA LEU A 47 -9.95 0.17 -6.56
C LEU A 47 -10.48 0.79 -5.25
N LYS A 48 -11.45 0.13 -4.63
CA LYS A 48 -12.10 0.57 -3.39
C LYS A 48 -11.56 -0.25 -2.23
N ILE A 49 -10.66 0.34 -1.44
CA ILE A 49 -10.10 -0.30 -0.26
C ILE A 49 -10.04 0.68 0.91
N ARG A 50 -9.80 0.14 2.11
CA ARG A 50 -9.46 0.92 3.30
C ARG A 50 -8.14 0.42 3.86
N CYS A 51 -7.30 1.33 4.33
CA CYS A 51 -6.00 0.99 4.88
C CYS A 51 -5.86 1.40 6.34
N VAL A 52 -5.16 0.57 7.12
CA VAL A 52 -4.71 0.89 8.48
C VAL A 52 -3.20 0.80 8.51
N SER A 53 -2.53 1.74 9.16
CA SER A 53 -1.06 1.73 9.28
C SER A 53 -0.64 2.05 10.70
N THR A 54 0.43 1.41 11.17
CA THR A 54 1.00 1.65 12.51
C THR A 54 2.05 2.77 12.54
N SER A 55 2.45 3.32 11.38
CA SER A 55 3.46 4.36 11.26
C SER A 55 2.90 5.62 10.61
N VAL A 56 3.23 6.79 11.18
CA VAL A 56 2.86 8.12 10.66
C VAL A 56 3.37 8.30 9.23
N LYS A 57 4.63 7.91 8.97
CA LYS A 57 5.24 8.03 7.64
C LYS A 57 4.48 7.24 6.58
N THR A 58 3.99 6.05 6.95
CA THR A 58 3.19 5.20 6.07
C THR A 58 1.81 5.82 5.83
N SER A 59 1.17 6.35 6.89
CA SER A 59 -0.10 7.07 6.77
C SER A 59 0.01 8.25 5.83
N GLU A 60 1.01 9.12 6.01
CA GLU A 60 1.23 10.29 5.19
C GLU A 60 1.44 9.94 3.72
N LEU A 61 2.22 8.91 3.42
CA LEU A 61 2.43 8.46 2.06
C LEU A 61 1.13 7.94 1.42
N ALA A 62 0.37 7.13 2.16
CA ALA A 62 -0.90 6.59 1.69
C ALA A 62 -1.92 7.71 1.44
N THR A 63 -2.04 8.67 2.36
CA THR A 63 -2.91 9.84 2.20
C THR A 63 -2.51 10.70 1.01
N LYS A 64 -1.21 10.96 0.80
CA LYS A 64 -0.72 11.71 -0.37
C LYS A 64 -1.07 11.05 -1.70
N LEU A 65 -1.22 9.73 -1.71
CA LEU A 65 -1.58 8.95 -2.90
C LEU A 65 -3.09 8.72 -3.04
N GLY A 66 -3.91 9.32 -2.17
CA GLY A 66 -5.37 9.21 -2.22
C GLY A 66 -5.93 7.91 -1.65
N ILE A 67 -5.11 7.12 -0.94
CA ILE A 67 -5.55 5.87 -0.32
C ILE A 67 -6.34 6.19 0.96
N PRO A 68 -7.60 5.74 1.10
CA PRO A 68 -8.38 5.94 2.32
C PRO A 68 -7.71 5.25 3.51
N THR A 69 -7.35 6.02 4.53
CA THR A 69 -6.74 5.50 5.76
C THR A 69 -7.61 5.76 6.98
N PHE A 70 -7.56 4.86 7.96
CA PHE A 70 -8.21 5.05 9.25
C PHE A 70 -7.29 4.56 10.38
N ARG A 71 -7.50 5.08 11.59
CA ARG A 71 -6.82 4.60 12.80
C ARG A 71 -7.65 3.50 13.45
N TYR A 72 -7.00 2.40 13.80
CA TYR A 72 -7.56 1.45 14.74
C TYR A 72 -7.60 2.13 16.11
N LYS A 73 -8.79 2.22 16.71
CA LYS A 73 -9.06 2.94 17.95
C LYS A 73 -8.99 1.98 19.12
#